data_AF-A0A0N7KGR6-F1
#
_entry.id   AF-A0A0N7KGR6-F1
#
_cell.length_a   1.000
_cell.length_b   1.000
_cell.length_c   1.000
_cell.angle_alpha   90.00
_cell.angle_beta   90.00
_cell.angle_gamma   90.00
#
_symmetry.space_group_name_H-M   'P 1'
#
loop_
_entity.id
_entity.type
_entity.pdbx_description
1 polymer ?
#
loop_
_entity_poly.entity_id
_entity_poly.type
_entity_poly.pdbx_seq_one_letter_code
_entity_poly.pdbx_strand_id
1 'polypeptide(L)'
;SDEKARERVQSVVLDMSNVVNIDTSGISALEEIHKELASLSIQMAIAGPGWQAIQKMKLAGVVDQVGGDWIFLTVGEAVEACVTMQKGTALEC
;
A
#
# COMPACT_ATOMS: atom_id res chain seq x y z
N SER A 1 -11.21 25.26 -22.41
CA SER A 1 -11.72 25.09 -21.05
C SER A 1 -10.61 24.46 -20.25
N ASP A 2 -10.11 25.13 -19.21
CA ASP A 2 -9.03 24.61 -18.38
C ASP A 2 -9.53 23.36 -17.65
N GLU A 3 -9.40 22.21 -18.31
CA GLU A 3 -9.43 20.91 -17.65
C GLU A 3 -8.24 20.95 -16.70
N LYS A 4 -8.43 21.46 -15.47
CA LYS A 4 -7.49 21.22 -14.38
C LYS A 4 -7.26 19.72 -14.42
N ALA A 5 -6.08 19.30 -14.88
CA ALA A 5 -5.72 17.90 -14.99
C ALA A 5 -6.13 17.29 -13.65
N ARG A 6 -7.18 16.45 -13.66
CA ARG A 6 -7.73 15.92 -12.44
C ARG A 6 -6.58 15.19 -11.76
N GLU A 7 -6.11 15.69 -10.64
CA GLU A 7 -5.03 15.08 -9.88
C GLU A 7 -5.48 13.65 -9.57
N ARG A 8 -4.87 12.69 -10.26
CA ARG A 8 -5.21 11.27 -10.11
C ARG A 8 -4.42 10.74 -8.92
N VAL A 9 -5.12 10.13 -7.97
CA VAL A 9 -4.48 9.36 -6.91
C VAL A 9 -3.70 8.21 -7.55
N GLN A 10 -2.39 8.15 -7.29
CA GLN A 10 -1.50 7.10 -7.81
C GLN A 10 -1.11 6.08 -6.75
N SER A 11 -1.21 6.45 -5.48
CA SER A 11 -0.83 5.58 -4.38
C SER A 11 -1.68 5.83 -3.14
N VAL A 12 -1.86 4.79 -2.33
CA VAL A 12 -2.53 4.83 -1.03
C VAL A 12 -1.59 4.22 0.00
N VAL A 13 -1.38 4.94 1.11
CA VAL A 13 -0.65 4.44 2.27
C VAL A 13 -1.66 4.03 3.34
N LEU A 14 -1.69 2.75 3.68
CA LEU A 14 -2.47 2.20 4.78
C LEU A 14 -1.66 2.25 6.07
N ASP A 15 -2.01 3.19 6.95
CA ASP A 15 -1.43 3.28 8.30
C ASP A 15 -1.98 2.18 9.21
N MET A 16 -1.13 1.21 9.53
CA MET A 16 -1.40 0.09 10.42
C MET A 16 -0.63 0.19 11.74
N SER A 17 -0.07 1.36 12.09
CA SER A 17 0.75 1.58 13.30
C SER A 17 0.08 1.14 14.61
N ASN A 18 -1.25 1.29 14.69
CA ASN A 18 -2.05 0.86 15.84
C ASN A 18 -2.73 -0.52 15.66
N VAL A 19 -2.50 -1.20 14.54
CA VAL A 19 -3.07 -2.52 14.24
C VAL A 19 -2.12 -3.60 14.72
N VAL A 20 -2.29 -4.01 15.97
CA VAL A 20 -1.43 -5.03 16.60
C VAL A 20 -1.69 -6.43 16.04
N ASN A 21 -2.93 -6.71 15.64
CA ASN A 21 -3.39 -8.02 15.19
C ASN A 21 -4.45 -7.89 14.09
N ILE A 22 -4.59 -8.93 13.28
CA ILE A 22 -5.60 -9.03 12.21
C ILE A 22 -6.22 -10.44 12.25
N ASP A 23 -7.52 -10.55 12.06
CA ASP A 23 -8.20 -11.85 11.98
C ASP A 23 -8.46 -12.25 10.52
N THR A 24 -9.14 -13.38 10.31
CA THR A 24 -9.47 -13.87 8.97
C THR A 24 -10.29 -12.86 8.16
N SER A 25 -11.25 -12.18 8.78
CA SER A 25 -12.07 -11.19 8.08
C SER A 25 -11.27 -9.95 7.69
N GLY A 26 -10.35 -9.51 8.57
CA GLY A 26 -9.43 -8.41 8.29
C GLY A 26 -8.45 -8.75 7.16
N ILE A 27 -7.97 -9.99 7.09
CA ILE A 27 -7.14 -10.46 5.98
C ILE A 27 -7.92 -10.40 4.67
N SER A 28 -9.13 -10.95 4.61
CA SER A 28 -9.96 -10.92 3.40
C SER A 28 -10.29 -9.48 2.97
N ALA A 29 -10.59 -8.59 3.92
CA ALA A 29 -10.81 -7.17 3.62
C ALA A 29 -9.56 -6.50 3.04
N LEU A 30 -8.37 -6.80 3.57
CA LEU A 30 -7.11 -6.24 3.06
C LEU A 30 -6.79 -6.74 1.65
N GLU A 31 -7.06 -8.03 1.36
CA GLU A 31 -6.91 -8.58 0.00
C GLU A 31 -7.88 -7.94 -0.99
N GLU A 32 -9.12 -7.68 -0.58
CA GLU A 32 -10.13 -7.01 -1.40
C GLU A 32 -9.72 -5.57 -1.72
N ILE A 33 -9.32 -4.80 -0.70
CA ILE A 33 -8.79 -3.43 -0.87
C ILE A 33 -7.61 -3.43 -1.83
N HIS A 34 -6.65 -4.36 -1.67
CA HIS A 34 -5.51 -4.46 -2.57
C HIS A 34 -5.94 -4.71 -4.02
N LYS A 35 -6.87 -5.65 -4.25
CA LYS A 35 -7.39 -5.98 -5.58
C LYS A 35 -8.12 -4.79 -6.22
N GLU A 36 -8.93 -4.07 -5.46
CA GLU A 36 -9.64 -2.89 -5.93
C GLU A 36 -8.68 -1.78 -6.34
N LEU A 37 -7.70 -1.46 -5.48
CA LEU A 37 -6.67 -0.45 -5.80
C LEU A 37 -5.84 -0.84 -7.02
N ALA A 38 -5.42 -2.11 -7.12
CA ALA A 38 -4.69 -2.63 -8.27
C ALA A 38 -5.51 -2.52 -9.57
N SER A 39 -6.83 -2.78 -9.52
CA SER A 39 -7.73 -2.63 -10.67
C SER A 39 -7.82 -1.19 -11.19
N LEU A 40 -7.56 -0.22 -10.31
CA LEU A 40 -7.52 1.21 -10.63
C LEU A 40 -6.10 1.72 -10.95
N SER A 41 -5.12 0.82 -11.00
CA SER A 41 -3.69 1.14 -11.14
C SER A 41 -3.19 2.08 -10.02
N ILE A 42 -3.68 1.88 -8.81
CA ILE A 42 -3.25 2.61 -7.61
C ILE A 42 -2.35 1.70 -6.79
N GLN A 43 -1.12 2.14 -6.53
CA GLN A 43 -0.17 1.40 -5.70
C GLN A 43 -0.59 1.46 -4.23
N MET A 44 -0.64 0.32 -3.56
CA MET A 44 -0.88 0.27 -2.11
C MET A 44 0.45 0.09 -1.37
N ALA A 45 0.67 0.87 -0.31
CA ALA A 45 1.76 0.70 0.64
C ALA A 45 1.17 0.50 2.04
N ILE A 46 1.78 -0.37 2.85
CA ILE A 46 1.37 -0.63 4.22
C ILE A 46 2.44 -0.10 5.17
N ALA A 47 2.05 0.68 6.17
CA ALA A 47 2.97 1.27 7.14
C ALA A 47 2.71 0.76 8.56
N GLY A 48 3.76 0.30 9.22
CA GLY A 48 3.77 0.00 10.65
C GLY A 48 2.86 -1.14 11.14
N PRO A 49 2.61 -2.24 10.40
CA PRO A 49 1.76 -3.31 10.91
C PRO A 49 2.39 -3.93 12.17
N GLY A 50 1.59 -4.13 13.22
CA GLY A 50 2.06 -4.78 14.43
C GLY A 50 2.55 -6.21 14.18
N TRP A 51 3.40 -6.71 15.07
CA TRP A 51 4.07 -8.02 14.90
C TRP A 51 3.11 -9.16 14.57
N GLN A 52 1.99 -9.30 15.30
CA GLN A 52 1.05 -10.39 15.02
C GLN A 52 0.31 -10.17 13.70
N ALA A 53 0.00 -8.92 13.35
CA ALA A 53 -0.62 -8.58 12.07
C ALA A 53 0.26 -8.98 10.89
N ILE A 54 1.53 -8.56 10.86
CA ILE A 54 2.43 -8.89 9.74
C ILE A 54 2.73 -10.39 9.63
N GLN A 55 2.84 -11.10 10.75
CA GLN A 55 3.02 -12.56 10.74
C GLN A 55 1.81 -13.26 10.08
N LYS A 56 0.58 -12.84 10.42
CA LYS A 56 -0.63 -13.40 9.82
C LYS A 56 -0.79 -13.00 8.36
N MET A 57 -0.47 -11.75 8.01
CA MET A 57 -0.44 -11.31 6.62
C MET A 57 0.54 -12.13 5.78
N LYS A 58 1.72 -12.46 6.33
CA LYS A 58 2.69 -13.32 5.67
C LYS A 58 2.17 -14.74 5.48
N LEU A 59 1.59 -15.34 6.52
CA LEU A 59 0.99 -16.68 6.45
C LEU A 59 -0.17 -16.77 5.46
N ALA A 60 -0.94 -15.68 5.32
CA ALA A 60 -2.03 -15.59 4.35
C ALA A 60 -1.56 -15.26 2.92
N GLY A 61 -0.28 -14.94 2.71
CA GLY A 61 0.25 -14.54 1.40
C GLY A 61 -0.02 -13.08 1.01
N VAL A 62 -0.63 -12.27 1.89
CA VAL A 62 -0.91 -10.86 1.63
C VAL A 62 0.38 -10.06 1.42
N VAL A 63 1.44 -10.38 2.17
CA VAL A 63 2.75 -9.72 2.01
C VAL A 63 3.32 -9.92 0.60
N ASP A 64 3.17 -11.14 0.04
CA ASP A 64 3.65 -11.45 -1.30
C ASP A 64 2.76 -10.82 -2.37
N GLN A 65 1.44 -10.75 -2.13
CA GLN A 65 0.48 -10.08 -3.03
C GLN A 65 0.74 -8.58 -3.14
N VAL A 66 0.99 -7.90 -2.01
CA VAL A 66 1.29 -6.46 -1.95
C VAL A 66 2.72 -6.18 -2.44
N GLY A 67 3.63 -7.12 -2.25
CA GLY A 67 5.06 -6.97 -2.47
C GLY A 67 5.77 -6.55 -1.19
N GLY A 68 6.81 -7.29 -0.79
CA GLY A 68 7.55 -7.05 0.44
C GLY A 68 8.17 -5.64 0.52
N ASP A 69 8.53 -5.06 -0.63
CA ASP A 69 9.10 -3.71 -0.72
C ASP A 69 8.06 -2.59 -0.50
N TRP A 70 6.77 -2.93 -0.42
CA TRP A 70 5.67 -2.00 -0.16
C TRP A 70 5.14 -2.08 1.28
N ILE A 71 5.93 -2.69 2.17
CA ILE A 71 5.64 -2.75 3.61
C ILE A 71 6.76 -2.02 4.35
N PHE A 72 6.40 -0.93 5.03
CA PHE A 72 7.32 -0.01 5.67
C PHE A 72 7.13 0.02 7.17
N LEU A 73 8.15 0.46 7.90
CA LEU A 73 8.06 0.62 9.35
C LEU A 73 7.25 1.88 9.70
N THR A 74 7.39 2.95 8.91
CA THR A 74 6.74 4.23 9.17
C THR A 74 5.95 4.73 7.96
N VAL A 75 4.97 5.60 8.22
CA VAL A 75 4.22 6.30 7.17
C VAL A 75 5.16 7.19 6.33
N GLY A 76 6.18 7.78 6.95
CA GLY A 76 7.16 8.64 6.25
C GLY A 76 7.90 7.89 5.15
N GLU A 77 8.42 6.69 5.45
CA GLU A 77 9.08 5.82 4.48
C GLU A 77 8.12 5.41 3.34
N ALA A 78 6.88 5.04 3.69
CA ALA A 78 5.88 4.67 2.70
C ALA A 78 5.55 5.83 1.73
N VAL A 79 5.42 7.05 2.26
CA VAL A 79 5.18 8.26 1.46
C VAL A 79 6.38 8.57 0.56
N GLU A 80 7.61 8.48 1.09
CA GLU A 80 8.83 8.71 0.31
C GLU A 80 8.96 7.72 -0.86
N ALA A 81 8.66 6.44 -0.62
CA ALA A 81 8.63 5.42 -1.66
C ALA A 81 7.59 5.73 -2.74
N CYS A 82 6.37 6.12 -2.33
CA CYS A 82 5.31 6.52 -3.25
C CYS A 82 5.77 7.68 -4.14
N VAL A 83 6.30 8.77 -3.54
CA VAL A 83 6.78 9.95 -4.28
C VAL A 83 7.94 9.61 -5.22
N THR A 84 8.86 8.73 -4.80
CA THR A 84 9.99 8.30 -5.63
C THR A 84 9.51 7.51 -6.85
N MET A 85 8.49 6.67 -6.69
CA MET A 85 7.91 5.92 -7.81
C MET A 85 7.27 6.86 -8.87
N GLN A 86 6.66 7.97 -8.42
CA GLN A 86 6.15 9.00 -9.35
C GLN A 86 7.27 9.72 -10.12
N LYS A 87 8.42 9.93 -9.47
CA LYS A 87 9.58 10.58 -10.12
C LYS A 87 10.34 9.64 -11.06
N GLY A 88 10.46 8.36 -10.70
CA GLY A 88 11.12 7.35 -11.54
C GLY A 88 10.45 7.20 -12.91
N THR A 89 9.12 7.25 -12.95
CA THR A 89 8.36 7.24 -14.22
C THR A 89 8.52 8.50 -15.07
N ALA A 90 8.99 9.62 -14.49
CA ALA A 90 9.25 10.87 -15.20
C ALA A 90 10.67 10.98 -15.78
N LEU A 91 11.61 10.11 -15.37
CA LEU A 91 13.02 10.18 -15.74
C LEU A 91 13.44 9.16 -16.83
N GLU A 92 12.52 8.35 -17.35
CA GLU A 92 12.80 7.40 -18.45
C GLU A 92 12.50 7.94 -19.88
N CYS A 93 12.51 9.26 -20.08
CA CYS A 93 12.48 9.90 -21.41
C CYS A 93 13.87 10.41 -21.80
#